data_AF-A0A948R198-F1
#
_entry.id   AF-A0A948R198-F1
#
_cell.length_a   1.000
_cell.length_b   1.000
_cell.length_c   1.000
_cell.angle_alpha   90.00
_cell.angle_beta   90.00
_cell.angle_gamma   90.00
#
_symmetry.space_group_name_H-M   'P 1'
#
loop_
_entity.id
_entity.type
_entity.pdbx_description
1 polymer ?
#
loop_
_entity_poly.entity_id
_entity_poly.type
_entity_poly.pdbx_seq_one_letter_code
_entity_poly.pdbx_strand_id
1 'polypeptide(L)'
;MTRPATIRWEVQHYTLCNGWVNTWFIDDMPETFATRDEAQAELDEFFSDVAHEIACGDRLPDEGYVPDDFRIVPVQKAGGALCQ
;
A
#
# COMPACT_ATOMS: atom_id res chain seq x y z
N MET A 1 -16.58 -5.57 26.16
CA MET A 1 -16.57 -6.57 25.07
C MET A 1 -15.40 -6.24 24.16
N THR A 2 -14.35 -7.04 24.16
CA THR A 2 -13.14 -6.80 23.37
C THR A 2 -13.46 -7.02 21.89
N ARG A 3 -13.38 -5.98 21.05
CA ARG A 3 -13.48 -6.17 19.59
C ARG A 3 -12.27 -7.01 19.16
N PRO A 4 -12.46 -8.07 18.36
CA PRO A 4 -11.32 -8.79 17.81
C PRO A 4 -10.50 -7.82 16.95
N ALA A 5 -9.19 -7.78 17.18
CA ALA A 5 -8.27 -7.10 16.28
C ALA A 5 -8.21 -7.91 14.98
N THR A 6 -8.61 -7.31 13.87
CA THR A 6 -8.53 -7.96 12.56
C THR A 6 -7.15 -7.71 11.99
N ILE A 7 -6.45 -8.78 11.65
CA ILE A 7 -5.21 -8.72 10.89
C ILE A 7 -5.57 -8.40 9.44
N ARG A 8 -4.96 -7.35 8.91
CA ARG A 8 -5.04 -6.96 7.51
C ARG A 8 -3.64 -6.76 6.95
N TRP A 9 -3.54 -6.57 5.65
CA TRP A 9 -2.28 -6.33 4.96
C TRP A 9 -2.31 -4.95 4.33
N GLU A 10 -1.23 -4.21 4.45
CA GLU A 10 -1.09 -2.93 3.76
C GLU A 10 0.18 -2.90 2.92
N VAL A 11 0.11 -2.12 1.85
CA VAL A 11 1.25 -1.80 0.99
C VAL A 11 1.89 -0.53 1.54
N GLN A 12 3.15 -0.61 1.93
CA GLN A 12 3.94 0.55 2.35
C GLN A 12 4.95 0.89 1.28
N HIS A 13 5.05 2.18 0.98
CA HIS A 13 6.06 2.76 0.11
C HIS A 13 7.13 3.44 0.97
N TYR A 14 8.40 3.20 0.65
CA TYR A 14 9.52 3.85 1.29
C TYR A 14 9.71 5.27 0.74
N THR A 15 9.54 6.25 1.60
CA THR A 15 9.76 7.66 1.28
C THR A 15 10.96 8.19 2.05
N LEU A 16 11.77 9.06 1.42
CA LEU A 16 12.97 9.63 2.06
C LEU A 16 12.66 10.40 3.35
N CYS A 17 11.49 11.06 3.42
CA CYS A 17 11.12 11.93 4.53
C CYS A 17 10.33 11.20 5.64
N ASN A 18 9.49 10.23 5.29
CA ASN A 18 8.58 9.58 6.23
C ASN A 18 8.91 8.09 6.46
N GLY A 19 9.92 7.55 5.78
CA GLY A 19 10.24 6.14 5.79
C GLY A 19 9.11 5.33 5.15
N TRP A 20 8.83 4.16 5.72
CA TRP A 20 7.77 3.27 5.25
C TRP A 20 6.39 3.76 5.67
N VAL A 21 5.61 4.23 4.70
CA VAL A 21 4.25 4.73 4.92
C VAL A 21 3.31 4.15 3.87
N ASN A 22 2.08 3.81 4.28
CA ASN A 22 1.04 3.45 3.34
C ASN A 22 0.55 4.73 2.64
N THR A 23 0.82 4.83 1.34
CA THR A 23 0.39 5.96 0.51
C THR A 23 -0.90 5.67 -0.26
N TRP A 24 -1.50 4.50 -0.05
CA TRP A 24 -2.70 4.04 -0.72
C TRP A 24 -3.88 4.34 0.21
N PHE A 25 -4.89 5.04 -0.30
CA PHE A 25 -6.01 5.51 0.50
C PHE A 25 -7.34 5.15 -0.15
N ILE A 26 -8.25 4.62 0.67
CA ILE A 26 -9.65 4.38 0.33
C ILE A 26 -10.52 5.10 1.36
N ASP A 27 -11.43 5.96 0.91
CA ASP A 27 -12.29 6.79 1.78
C ASP A 27 -11.50 7.54 2.89
N ASP A 28 -10.44 8.25 2.51
CA ASP A 28 -9.52 8.99 3.40
C ASP A 28 -8.80 8.14 4.46
N MET A 29 -8.87 6.82 4.36
CA MET A 29 -8.21 5.87 5.26
C MET A 29 -7.15 5.06 4.51
N PRO A 30 -6.03 4.70 5.17
CA PRO A 30 -5.04 3.82 4.56
C PRO A 30 -5.69 2.52 4.10
N GLU A 31 -5.45 2.17 2.84
CA GLU A 31 -6.01 0.98 2.22
C GLU A 31 -5.40 -0.27 2.85
N THR A 32 -6.27 -1.24 3.15
CA THR A 32 -5.87 -2.47 3.84
C THR A 32 -6.64 -3.68 3.30
N PHE A 33 -5.90 -4.69 2.87
CA PHE A 33 -6.37 -5.91 2.25
C PHE A 33 -6.63 -7.02 3.28
N ALA A 34 -7.50 -7.98 2.94
CA ALA A 34 -7.77 -9.10 3.83
C ALA A 34 -6.63 -10.13 3.79
N THR A 35 -6.00 -10.29 2.62
CA THR A 35 -4.90 -11.24 2.41
C THR A 35 -3.66 -10.56 1.83
N ARG A 36 -2.49 -11.21 2.00
CA ARG A 36 -1.23 -10.77 1.39
C ARG A 36 -1.31 -10.86 -0.14
N ASP A 37 -1.99 -11.88 -0.66
CA ASP A 37 -2.08 -12.12 -2.10
C ASP A 37 -2.92 -11.06 -2.80
N GLU A 38 -4.01 -10.60 -2.18
CA GLU A 38 -4.77 -9.43 -2.66
C GLU A 38 -3.88 -8.18 -2.73
N ALA A 39 -3.15 -7.88 -1.65
CA ALA A 39 -2.23 -6.73 -1.63
C ALA A 39 -1.12 -6.84 -2.68
N GLN A 40 -0.65 -8.06 -2.97
CA GLN A 40 0.36 -8.30 -3.99
C GLN A 40 -0.20 -8.12 -5.39
N ALA A 41 -1.42 -8.63 -5.66
CA ALA A 41 -2.06 -8.50 -6.96
C ALA A 41 -2.26 -7.03 -7.35
N GLU A 42 -2.73 -6.21 -6.41
CA GLU A 42 -2.92 -4.77 -6.65
C GLU A 42 -1.58 -4.05 -6.83
N LEU A 43 -0.55 -4.43 -6.05
CA LEU A 43 0.80 -3.88 -6.22
C LEU A 43 1.41 -4.25 -7.59
N ASP A 44 1.18 -5.48 -8.05
CA ASP A 44 1.64 -5.94 -9.36
C ASP A 44 0.89 -5.23 -10.50
N GLU A 45 -0.41 -5.00 -10.36
CA GLU A 45 -1.19 -4.19 -11.31
C GLU A 45 -0.68 -2.75 -11.36
N PHE A 46 -0.42 -2.12 -10.21
CA PHE A 46 0.18 -0.78 -10.15
C PHE A 46 1.51 -0.70 -10.91
N PHE A 47 2.41 -1.66 -10.72
CA PHE A 47 3.67 -1.70 -11.48
C PHE A 47 3.45 -1.93 -12.97
N SER A 48 2.47 -2.75 -13.36
CA SER A 48 2.10 -2.97 -14.75
C SER A 48 1.61 -1.68 -15.41
N ASP A 49 0.77 -0.92 -14.71
CA ASP A 49 0.26 0.37 -15.19
C ASP A 49 1.39 1.39 -15.35
N VAL A 50 2.28 1.50 -14.36
CA VAL A 50 3.47 2.38 -14.45
C VAL A 50 4.37 1.96 -15.62
N ALA A 51 4.60 0.66 -15.82
CA ALA A 51 5.39 0.16 -16.94
C ALA A 51 4.71 0.49 -18.29
N HIS A 52 3.38 0.42 -18.35
CA HIS A 52 2.60 0.81 -19.52
C HIS A 52 2.70 2.32 -19.81
N GLU A 53 2.57 3.17 -18.79
CA GLU A 53 2.75 4.62 -18.90
C GLU A 53 4.13 4.97 -19.46
N ILE A 54 5.19 4.31 -18.96
CA ILE A 54 6.55 4.48 -19.46
C ILE A 54 6.67 4.03 -20.92
N ALA A 55 6.06 2.90 -21.28
CA ALA A 55 6.08 2.39 -22.64
C ALA A 55 5.31 3.29 -23.63
N CYS A 56 4.22 3.91 -23.19
CA CYS A 56 3.43 4.86 -23.95
C CYS A 56 4.05 6.28 -24.01
N GLY A 57 5.03 6.57 -23.15
CA GLY A 57 5.70 7.86 -23.07
C GLY A 57 4.97 8.91 -22.23
N ASP A 58 3.97 8.48 -21.46
CA ASP A 58 3.27 9.33 -20.49
C ASP A 58 4.14 9.60 -19.25
N ARG A 59 5.13 8.72 -19.01
CA ARG A 59 6.10 8.80 -17.93
C ARG A 59 7.51 8.55 -18.44
N LEU A 60 8.52 9.16 -17.81
CA LEU A 60 9.91 8.90 -18.17
C LEU A 60 10.41 7.55 -17.61
N PRO A 61 11.37 6.88 -18.26
CA PRO A 61 11.90 5.59 -17.79
C PRO A 61 12.58 5.65 -16.42
N ASP A 62 13.09 6.81 -16.02
CA ASP A 62 13.70 7.08 -14.72
C ASP A 62 12.70 7.47 -13.62
N GLU A 63 11.42 7.67 -13.98
CA GLU A 63 10.31 7.91 -13.05
C GLU A 63 9.56 6.62 -12.67
N GLY A 64 10.09 5.46 -13.07
CA GLY A 64 9.63 4.16 -12.61
C GLY A 64 9.93 3.92 -11.12
N TYR A 65 9.27 2.92 -10.55
CA TYR A 65 9.44 2.55 -9.16
C TYR A 65 10.32 1.30 -9.02
N VAL A 66 11.14 1.24 -7.98
CA VAL A 66 11.89 0.04 -7.62
C VAL A 66 10.98 -0.85 -6.78
N PRO A 67 10.80 -2.15 -7.11
CA PRO A 67 9.98 -3.05 -6.31
C PRO A 67 10.39 -3.12 -4.83
N ASP A 68 11.68 -2.95 -4.55
CA ASP A 68 12.24 -2.93 -3.19
C ASP A 68 11.84 -1.68 -2.38
N ASP A 69 11.32 -0.63 -3.02
CA ASP A 69 10.74 0.53 -2.31
C ASP A 69 9.32 0.24 -1.81
N PHE A 70 8.76 -0.93 -2.13
CA PHE A 70 7.44 -1.37 -1.72
C PHE A 70 7.54 -2.62 -0.84
N ARG A 71 6.74 -2.65 0.23
CA ARG A 71 6.62 -3.83 1.08
C ARG A 71 5.20 -4.05 1.52
N ILE A 72 4.83 -5.32 1.65
CA ILE A 72 3.52 -5.72 2.18
C ILE A 72 3.71 -6.17 3.62
N VAL A 73 3.07 -5.47 4.56
CA VAL A 73 3.19 -5.76 6.00
C VAL A 73 1.83 -6.06 6.62
N PRO A 74 1.76 -7.01 7.57
CA PRO A 74 0.55 -7.26 8.31
C PRO A 74 0.34 -6.16 9.35
N VAL A 75 -0.85 -5.56 9.35
CA VAL A 75 -1.28 -4.56 10.32
C VAL A 75 -2.47 -5.02 11.12
N GLN A 76 -2.47 -4.70 12.42
CA GLN A 76 -3.63 -4.90 13.27
C GLN A 76 -4.47 -3.64 13.21
N LYS A 77 -5.66 -3.69 12.60
CA LYS A 77 -6.66 -2.65 12.85
C LYS A 77 -7.19 -2.85 14.27
N ALA A 78 -6.65 -2.09 15.21
CA ALA A 78 -7.30 -1.90 16.50
C ALA A 78 -8.67 -1.28 16.21
N GLY A 79 -9.74 -2.02 16.47
CA GLY A 79 -11.09 -1.49 16.34
C GLY A 79 -11.21 -0.24 17.21
N GLY A 80 -11.23 0.93 16.56
CA GLY A 80 -11.05 2.23 17.19
C GLY A 80 -11.78 2.36 18.53
N ALA A 81 -11.00 2.64 19.56
CA ALA A 81 -11.45 3.25 20.80
C ALA A 81 -10.70 4.59 20.90
N LEU A 82 -11.27 5.62 20.29
CA LEU A 82 -10.96 7.01 20.62
C LEU A 82 -12.04 7.48 21.59
N CYS A 83 -11.75 7.34 22.88
CA CYS A 83 -12.39 8.11 23.95
C CYS A 83 -11.28 8.80 24.72
N GLN A 84 -11.15 10.12 24.53
CA GLN A 84 -10.67 11.04 25.56
C GLN A 84 -11.59 12.25 25.51
#